data_AF-A0A965ZVG9-F1
#
_entry.id   AF-A0A965ZVG9-F1
#
_cell.length_a   1.000
_cell.length_b   1.000
_cell.length_c   1.000
_cell.angle_alpha   90.00
_cell.angle_beta   90.00
_cell.angle_gamma   90.00
#
_symmetry.space_group_name_H-M   'P 1'
#
loop_
_entity.id
_entity.type
_entity.pdbx_description
1 polymer ?
#
loop_
_entity_poly.entity_id
_entity_poly.type
_entity_poly.pdbx_seq_one_letter_code
_entity_poly.pdbx_strand_id
1 'polypeptide(L)'
;MFFTLIIVASTVGASETHAGDAHVADKHSHKACTTPVHLSEEAEMKPGGALYEGPLPKEASAKDSMHMSHGGNIPKPALDTAAMPAMAGAHNIHKGMHGGDFFMAQNKLHHLEALYSDDCGFQLFLYNAFTEPIRVHRFQAVLVVLSMEKGEGMKAVRFLAPSVDGGYLHAPLMLQAGASGTLYDAELYVNFPKAVEAVQFDLILNVGVE
;
A
#
# COMPACT_ATOMS: atom_id res chain seq x y z
N MET A 1 30.54 -13.43 -7.31
CA MET A 1 29.94 -12.98 -6.04
C MET A 1 28.46 -13.30 -6.12
N PHE A 2 28.01 -14.32 -5.38
CA PHE A 2 26.59 -14.69 -5.30
C PHE A 2 26.01 -14.00 -4.06
N PHE A 3 24.97 -13.20 -4.23
CA PHE A 3 24.17 -12.70 -3.12
C PHE A 3 23.04 -13.69 -2.85
N THR A 4 23.13 -14.39 -1.73
CA THR A 4 22.04 -15.21 -1.19
C THR A 4 21.08 -14.27 -0.46
N LEU A 5 19.87 -14.10 -1.00
CA LEU A 5 18.76 -13.44 -0.30
C LEU A 5 18.22 -14.44 0.74
N ILE A 6 18.43 -14.16 2.02
CA ILE A 6 17.85 -14.94 3.12
C ILE A 6 16.50 -14.30 3.46
N ILE A 7 15.41 -14.95 3.05
CA ILE A 7 14.06 -14.62 3.54
C ILE A 7 13.89 -15.37 4.86
N VAL A 8 13.85 -14.63 5.97
CA VAL A 8 13.53 -15.19 7.29
C VAL A 8 12.01 -15.29 7.39
N ALA A 9 11.47 -16.50 7.35
CA ALA A 9 10.07 -16.76 7.65
C ALA A 9 9.85 -16.63 9.17
N SER A 10 9.22 -15.53 9.59
CA SER A 10 8.72 -15.39 10.96
C SER A 10 7.33 -16.02 11.04
N THR A 11 7.16 -16.97 11.96
CA THR A 11 5.87 -17.56 12.30
C THR A 11 5.00 -16.54 13.01
N VAL A 12 3.96 -16.04 12.36
CA VAL A 12 2.94 -15.20 13.00
C VAL A 12 1.76 -16.08 13.40
N GLY A 13 1.34 -15.91 14.66
CA GLY A 13 0.23 -16.63 15.26
C GLY A 13 -1.11 -16.35 14.59
N ALA A 14 -2.03 -17.28 14.80
CA ALA A 14 -3.37 -17.29 14.25
C ALA A 14 -4.10 -15.94 14.41
N SER A 15 -4.50 -15.37 13.28
CA SER A 15 -5.53 -14.33 13.22
C SER A 15 -6.86 -15.02 12.91
N GLU A 16 -7.84 -14.80 13.77
CA GLU A 16 -9.20 -15.33 13.65
C GLU A 16 -9.86 -14.80 12.37
N THR A 17 -10.37 -15.73 11.57
CA THR A 17 -11.06 -15.46 10.31
C THR A 17 -12.46 -14.90 10.58
N HIS A 18 -12.64 -13.60 10.35
CA HIS A 18 -13.96 -13.06 10.04
C HIS A 18 -14.20 -13.13 8.55
N ALA A 19 -15.08 -14.04 8.13
CA ALA A 19 -15.65 -14.10 6.81
C ALA A 19 -16.45 -12.80 6.56
N GLY A 20 -15.82 -11.84 5.89
CA GLY A 20 -16.47 -10.66 5.33
C GLY A 20 -16.67 -10.87 3.83
N ASP A 21 -17.88 -10.62 3.35
CA ASP A 21 -18.24 -10.62 1.93
C ASP A 21 -17.17 -9.93 1.07
N ALA A 22 -16.55 -10.68 0.18
CA ALA A 22 -15.71 -10.13 -0.87
C ALA A 22 -16.61 -9.34 -1.83
N HIS A 23 -16.67 -8.01 -1.65
CA HIS A 23 -17.24 -7.13 -2.64
C HIS A 23 -16.39 -7.17 -3.91
N VAL A 24 -16.84 -7.94 -4.89
CA VAL A 24 -16.31 -7.92 -6.25
C VAL A 24 -16.71 -6.58 -6.87
N ALA A 25 -15.82 -5.59 -6.79
CA ALA A 25 -15.95 -4.35 -7.55
C ALA A 25 -15.82 -4.65 -9.06
N ASP A 26 -16.51 -3.87 -9.88
CA ASP A 26 -16.42 -3.92 -11.35
C ASP A 26 -15.02 -3.45 -11.79
N LYS A 27 -14.07 -4.38 -11.93
CA LYS A 27 -12.61 -4.16 -11.92
C LYS A 27 -11.96 -3.90 -13.31
N HIS A 28 -12.73 -3.62 -14.37
CA HIS A 28 -12.21 -3.61 -15.76
C HIS A 28 -12.36 -2.30 -16.53
N SER A 29 -12.68 -1.18 -15.89
CA SER A 29 -12.78 0.09 -16.61
C SER A 29 -11.38 0.66 -16.93
N HIS A 30 -10.96 0.71 -18.20
CA HIS A 30 -9.76 1.44 -18.65
C HIS A 30 -9.66 2.87 -18.09
N LYS A 31 -10.81 3.47 -17.78
CA LYS A 31 -10.91 4.79 -17.16
C LYS A 31 -10.31 4.83 -15.75
N ALA A 32 -10.39 3.73 -15.01
CA ALA A 32 -9.86 3.63 -13.64
C ALA A 32 -8.34 3.81 -13.59
N CYS A 33 -7.59 3.12 -14.45
CA CYS A 33 -6.13 3.12 -14.42
C CYS A 33 -5.46 4.30 -15.15
N THR A 34 -6.25 5.08 -15.89
CA THR A 34 -5.82 6.31 -16.58
C THR A 34 -6.32 7.59 -15.90
N THR A 35 -7.01 7.47 -14.75
CA THR A 35 -7.50 8.62 -14.01
C THR A 35 -6.32 9.43 -13.45
N PRO A 36 -6.25 10.76 -13.72
CA PRO A 36 -5.17 11.60 -13.24
C PRO A 36 -5.11 11.67 -11.71
N VAL A 37 -3.90 11.63 -11.16
CA VAL A 37 -3.66 11.85 -9.73
C VAL A 37 -3.36 13.32 -9.48
N HIS A 38 -4.22 13.99 -8.71
CA HIS A 38 -4.02 15.38 -8.33
C HIS A 38 -3.22 15.50 -7.04
N LEU A 39 -1.91 15.67 -7.17
CA LEU A 39 -1.02 15.98 -6.05
C LEU A 39 -1.15 17.44 -5.64
N SER A 40 -1.11 17.70 -4.33
CA SER A 40 -1.15 19.06 -3.77
C SER A 40 -0.17 19.20 -2.61
N GLU A 41 0.35 20.40 -2.40
CA GLU A 41 1.20 20.69 -1.25
C GLU A 41 0.42 20.62 0.06
N GLU A 42 -0.86 21.01 0.01
CA GLU A 42 -1.79 20.94 1.14
C GLU A 42 -1.98 19.51 1.65
N ALA A 43 -2.12 18.53 0.75
CA ALA A 43 -2.19 17.12 1.14
C ALA A 43 -0.88 16.63 1.78
N GLU A 44 0.26 17.11 1.28
CA GLU A 44 1.59 16.76 1.79
C GLU A 44 1.89 17.35 3.17
N MET A 45 1.23 18.46 3.52
CA MET A 45 1.33 19.11 4.82
C MET A 45 0.42 18.48 5.91
N LYS A 46 -0.38 17.47 5.58
CA LYS A 46 -1.26 16.76 6.53
C LYS A 46 -0.66 15.43 7.00
N PRO A 47 -1.10 14.86 8.14
CA PRO A 47 -0.63 13.57 8.63
C PRO A 47 -0.59 12.49 7.54
N GLY A 48 0.60 11.93 7.32
CA GLY A 48 0.86 10.97 6.26
C GLY A 48 1.46 11.58 4.99
N GLY A 49 1.53 12.91 4.86
CA GLY A 49 2.27 13.58 3.80
C GLY A 49 3.77 13.72 4.08
N ALA A 50 4.55 14.03 3.06
CA ALA A 50 6.01 14.18 3.14
C ALA A 50 6.45 15.50 3.80
N LEU A 51 5.60 16.52 3.82
CA LEU A 51 5.88 17.84 4.40
C LEU A 51 5.27 18.02 5.79
N TYR A 52 4.62 16.98 6.33
CA TYR A 52 4.00 17.02 7.64
C TYR A 52 5.05 16.96 8.75
N GLU A 53 5.10 18.04 9.52
CA GLU A 53 6.02 18.23 10.64
C GLU A 53 5.29 18.20 12.00
N GLY A 54 4.05 17.74 12.08
CA GLY A 54 3.35 17.64 13.36
C GLY A 54 3.74 16.39 14.18
N PRO A 55 3.13 16.21 15.37
CA PRO A 55 3.22 14.96 16.13
C PRO A 55 2.75 13.78 15.29
N LEU A 56 3.28 12.58 15.56
CA LEU A 56 2.88 11.34 14.88
C LEU A 56 2.09 10.42 15.84
N PRO A 57 1.19 9.58 15.30
CA PRO A 57 0.59 8.49 16.06
C PRO A 57 1.65 7.56 16.63
N LYS A 58 1.37 6.96 17.80
CA LYS A 58 2.25 5.95 18.40
C LYS A 58 2.55 4.82 17.43
N GLU A 59 1.57 4.35 16.69
CA GLU A 59 1.66 3.27 15.70
C GLU A 59 2.65 3.59 14.57
N ALA A 60 2.78 4.88 14.21
CA ALA A 60 3.76 5.34 13.23
C ALA A 60 5.17 5.54 13.84
N SER A 61 5.26 5.76 15.15
CA SER A 61 6.51 6.04 15.87
C SER A 61 7.13 4.86 16.62
N ALA A 62 6.37 3.79 16.87
CA ALA A 62 6.72 2.74 17.83
C ALA A 62 7.91 1.86 17.41
N LYS A 63 8.41 2.01 16.18
CA LYS A 63 9.62 1.32 15.71
C LYS A 63 10.89 2.19 15.71
N ASP A 64 10.78 3.52 15.86
CA ASP A 64 11.93 4.44 15.95
C ASP A 64 12.56 4.46 17.36
N SER A 65 11.85 4.00 18.39
CA SER A 65 12.30 4.08 19.79
C SER A 65 13.36 3.03 20.20
N MET A 66 13.82 2.17 19.29
CA MET A 66 14.84 1.13 19.58
C MET A 66 16.25 1.46 19.07
N HIS A 67 16.44 2.49 18.21
CA HIS A 67 17.76 2.90 17.72
C HIS A 67 18.15 4.29 18.25
N MET A 68 19.25 4.31 19.02
CA MET A 68 19.71 5.42 19.85
C MET A 68 20.00 6.74 19.11
N SER A 69 19.70 7.83 19.83
CA SER A 69 20.31 9.18 19.81
C SER A 69 21.66 9.30 19.12
N HIS A 70 21.85 10.32 18.26
CA HIS A 70 23.04 11.19 18.13
C HIS A 70 22.71 12.33 17.12
N GLY A 71 22.13 13.45 17.57
CA GLY A 71 22.03 14.67 16.75
C GLY A 71 20.75 15.50 16.92
N GLY A 72 20.80 16.46 17.85
CA GLY A 72 20.22 17.81 17.71
C GLY A 72 18.72 18.06 17.48
N ASN A 73 17.88 17.06 17.19
CA ASN A 73 16.45 17.29 16.98
C ASN A 73 15.64 16.55 18.06
N ILE A 74 14.95 17.31 18.92
CA ILE A 74 14.07 16.75 19.95
C ILE A 74 12.99 15.92 19.25
N PRO A 75 12.87 14.60 19.52
CA PRO A 75 11.80 13.80 18.96
C PRO A 75 10.45 14.39 19.37
N LYS A 76 9.61 14.74 18.39
CA LYS A 76 8.24 15.19 18.67
C LYS A 76 7.50 14.05 19.38
N PRO A 77 6.73 14.33 20.44
CA PRO A 77 6.10 13.27 21.22
C PRO A 77 5.12 12.48 20.37
N ALA A 78 5.21 11.16 20.45
CA ALA A 78 4.22 10.24 19.91
C ALA A 78 2.93 10.33 20.74
N LEU A 79 1.81 10.60 20.09
CA LEU A 79 0.51 10.76 20.75
C LEU A 79 -0.42 9.61 20.37
N ASP A 80 -1.40 9.34 21.24
CA ASP A 80 -2.55 8.54 20.83
C ASP A 80 -3.24 9.25 19.67
N THR A 81 -3.61 8.52 18.61
CA THR A 81 -4.31 9.08 17.44
C THR A 81 -5.54 9.89 17.86
N ALA A 82 -6.30 9.42 18.87
CA ALA A 82 -7.51 10.09 19.37
C ALA A 82 -7.21 11.40 20.11
N ALA A 83 -5.97 11.58 20.60
CA ALA A 83 -5.53 12.78 21.31
C ALA A 83 -4.87 13.82 20.38
N MET A 84 -4.82 13.56 19.06
CA MET A 84 -4.18 14.44 18.08
C MET A 84 -5.23 15.31 17.35
N PRO A 85 -5.26 16.64 17.57
CA PRO A 85 -6.15 17.52 16.82
C PRO A 85 -5.94 17.46 15.30
N ALA A 86 -4.69 17.22 14.86
CA ALA A 86 -4.34 17.08 13.44
C ALA A 86 -4.96 15.82 12.78
N MET A 87 -5.40 14.84 13.58
CA MET A 87 -6.08 13.62 13.11
C MET A 87 -7.61 13.75 13.17
N ALA A 88 -8.14 14.90 13.58
CA ALA A 88 -9.58 15.12 13.60
C ALA A 88 -10.14 15.01 12.17
N GLY A 89 -11.06 14.07 11.97
CA GLY A 89 -11.66 13.80 10.65
C GLY A 89 -10.86 12.84 9.76
N ALA A 90 -9.70 12.33 10.22
CA ALA A 90 -8.94 11.31 9.50
C ALA A 90 -9.67 9.95 9.48
N HIS A 91 -9.31 9.09 8.51
CA HIS A 91 -9.81 7.71 8.36
C HIS A 91 -11.35 7.55 8.23
N ASN A 92 -12.02 8.55 7.69
CA ASN A 92 -13.48 8.52 7.45
C ASN A 92 -13.86 8.04 6.04
N ILE A 93 -12.88 7.87 5.14
CA ILE A 93 -13.10 7.41 3.75
C ILE A 93 -12.58 5.99 3.64
N HIS A 94 -13.49 5.04 3.36
CA HIS A 94 -13.21 3.60 3.34
C HIS A 94 -13.31 3.01 1.92
N LYS A 95 -13.21 3.88 0.90
CA LYS A 95 -13.26 3.50 -0.51
C LYS A 95 -12.18 4.25 -1.28
N GLY A 96 -11.57 3.56 -2.24
CA GLY A 96 -10.59 4.13 -3.15
C GLY A 96 -11.20 5.09 -4.17
N MET A 97 -10.34 5.84 -4.84
CA MET A 97 -10.72 6.84 -5.85
C MET A 97 -10.70 6.28 -7.27
N HIS A 98 -10.00 5.16 -7.47
CA HIS A 98 -9.71 4.54 -8.76
C HIS A 98 -10.44 3.19 -8.93
N GLY A 99 -11.28 2.79 -7.97
CA GLY A 99 -12.04 1.53 -8.04
C GLY A 99 -11.22 0.28 -7.72
N GLY A 100 -10.03 0.45 -7.12
CA GLY A 100 -9.19 -0.64 -6.65
C GLY A 100 -9.55 -1.15 -5.25
N ASP A 101 -8.79 -2.13 -4.78
CA ASP A 101 -8.89 -2.61 -3.40
C ASP A 101 -8.26 -1.57 -2.46
N PHE A 102 -9.02 -1.14 -1.45
CA PHE A 102 -8.65 -0.01 -0.59
C PHE A 102 -8.31 -0.46 0.84
N PHE A 103 -7.18 0.02 1.36
CA PHE A 103 -6.63 -0.40 2.64
C PHE A 103 -6.29 0.81 3.52
N MET A 104 -6.59 0.69 4.82
CA MET A 104 -6.00 1.55 5.84
C MET A 104 -4.71 0.90 6.35
N ALA A 105 -3.58 1.60 6.28
CA ALA A 105 -2.33 1.10 6.85
C ALA A 105 -2.39 1.08 8.39
N GLN A 106 -1.73 0.10 9.00
CA GLN A 106 -1.68 -0.04 10.45
C GLN A 106 -0.98 1.14 11.15
N ASN A 107 -0.14 1.91 10.43
CA ASN A 107 0.53 3.10 10.95
C ASN A 107 -0.39 4.30 11.20
N LYS A 108 -1.69 4.20 10.89
CA LYS A 108 -2.69 5.27 11.10
C LYS A 108 -2.37 6.58 10.37
N LEU A 109 -1.54 6.53 9.33
CA LEU A 109 -1.14 7.72 8.57
C LEU A 109 -1.45 7.61 7.09
N HIS A 110 -1.60 6.40 6.57
CA HIS A 110 -1.68 6.20 5.13
C HIS A 110 -2.87 5.31 4.76
N HIS A 111 -3.46 5.62 3.62
CA HIS A 111 -4.31 4.69 2.89
C HIS A 111 -3.61 4.23 1.62
N LEU A 112 -4.03 3.08 1.11
CA LEU A 112 -3.52 2.47 -0.10
C LEU A 112 -4.69 2.06 -0.98
N GLU A 113 -4.52 2.18 -2.29
CA GLU A 113 -5.43 1.60 -3.26
C GLU A 113 -4.62 0.81 -4.28
N ALA A 114 -4.88 -0.49 -4.35
CA ALA A 114 -4.26 -1.41 -5.28
C ALA A 114 -5.20 -1.67 -6.46
N LEU A 115 -4.72 -1.44 -7.67
CA LEU A 115 -5.48 -1.65 -8.90
C LEU A 115 -4.67 -2.50 -9.87
N TYR A 116 -5.31 -3.53 -10.44
CA TYR A 116 -4.77 -4.27 -11.56
C TYR A 116 -5.71 -4.13 -12.76
N SER A 117 -5.12 -3.95 -13.93
CA SER A 117 -5.82 -4.06 -15.23
C SER A 117 -4.83 -4.60 -16.25
N ASP A 118 -5.34 -5.27 -17.29
CA ASP A 118 -4.49 -5.82 -18.35
C ASP A 118 -3.79 -4.72 -19.15
N ASP A 119 -4.37 -3.53 -19.21
CA ASP A 119 -3.83 -2.38 -19.94
C ASP A 119 -2.71 -1.65 -19.19
N CYS A 120 -2.92 -1.36 -17.91
CA CYS A 120 -2.02 -0.54 -17.12
C CYS A 120 -1.07 -1.37 -16.24
N GLY A 121 -1.25 -2.69 -16.19
CA GLY A 121 -0.59 -3.57 -15.23
C GLY A 121 -1.06 -3.29 -13.81
N PHE A 122 -0.14 -3.44 -12.85
CA PHE A 122 -0.42 -3.16 -11.44
C PHE A 122 -0.05 -1.72 -11.08
N GLN A 123 -0.97 -1.04 -10.40
CA GLN A 123 -0.80 0.30 -9.84
C GLN A 123 -1.12 0.30 -8.34
N LEU A 124 -0.37 1.11 -7.60
CA LEU A 124 -0.56 1.33 -6.17
C LEU A 124 -0.58 2.84 -5.91
N PHE A 125 -1.72 3.34 -5.48
CA PHE A 125 -1.92 4.72 -5.08
C PHE A 125 -1.76 4.84 -3.57
N LEU A 126 -1.08 5.90 -3.12
CA LEU A 126 -0.83 6.17 -1.71
C LEU A 126 -1.49 7.49 -1.34
N TYR A 127 -2.14 7.50 -0.18
CA TYR A 127 -2.84 8.66 0.35
C TYR A 127 -2.37 8.98 1.77
N ASN A 128 -2.58 10.23 2.18
CA ASN A 128 -2.46 10.63 3.57
C ASN A 128 -3.65 10.11 4.42
N ALA A 129 -3.70 10.47 5.70
CA ALA A 129 -4.73 10.01 6.64
C ALA A 129 -6.16 10.50 6.30
N PHE A 130 -6.29 11.38 5.31
CA PHE A 130 -7.56 11.96 4.82
C PHE A 130 -7.94 11.45 3.44
N THR A 131 -7.25 10.42 2.94
CA THR A 131 -7.44 9.86 1.60
C THR A 131 -7.16 10.88 0.49
N GLU A 132 -6.24 11.81 0.74
CA GLU A 132 -5.76 12.74 -0.28
C GLU A 132 -4.45 12.23 -0.88
N PRO A 133 -4.27 12.27 -2.21
CA PRO A 133 -3.08 11.73 -2.87
C PRO A 133 -1.79 12.41 -2.40
N ILE A 134 -0.73 11.61 -2.23
CA ILE A 134 0.61 12.07 -1.82
C ILE A 134 1.69 11.48 -2.72
N ARG A 135 2.85 12.13 -2.77
CA ARG A 135 3.96 11.67 -3.62
C ARG A 135 4.50 10.33 -3.15
N VAL A 136 4.65 9.42 -4.12
CA VAL A 136 5.03 8.03 -3.83
C VAL A 136 6.55 7.78 -3.75
N HIS A 137 7.37 8.75 -4.12
CA HIS A 137 8.84 8.60 -4.25
C HIS A 137 9.56 8.11 -2.99
N ARG A 138 8.95 8.29 -1.83
CA ARG A 138 9.49 7.87 -0.52
C ARG A 138 9.04 6.48 -0.08
N PHE A 139 8.21 5.81 -0.87
CA PHE A 139 7.73 4.46 -0.61
C PHE A 139 8.44 3.48 -1.54
N GLN A 140 8.61 2.25 -1.07
CA GLN A 140 9.07 1.14 -1.91
C GLN A 140 8.05 0.03 -1.77
N ALA A 141 7.74 -0.65 -2.87
CA ALA A 141 6.79 -1.75 -2.85
C ALA A 141 7.22 -2.91 -3.74
N VAL A 142 6.92 -4.12 -3.27
CA VAL A 142 7.11 -5.37 -4.01
C VAL A 142 5.79 -6.11 -4.04
N LEU A 143 5.37 -6.52 -5.23
CA LEU A 143 4.23 -7.39 -5.46
C LEU A 143 4.72 -8.81 -5.75
N VAL A 144 4.21 -9.77 -5.02
CA VAL A 144 4.38 -11.21 -5.28
C VAL A 144 3.03 -11.74 -5.74
N VAL A 145 2.98 -12.36 -6.92
CA VAL A 145 1.76 -12.94 -7.49
C VAL A 145 1.89 -14.45 -7.47
N LEU A 146 0.89 -15.12 -6.91
CA LEU A 146 0.82 -16.55 -6.72
C LEU A 146 -0.35 -17.12 -7.52
N SER A 147 -0.17 -18.33 -8.07
CA SER A 147 -1.28 -19.06 -8.65
C SER A 147 -2.16 -19.62 -7.55
N MET A 148 -3.47 -19.49 -7.72
CA MET A 148 -4.43 -20.24 -6.91
C MET A 148 -4.51 -21.72 -7.35
N GLU A 149 -3.94 -22.07 -8.52
CA GLU A 149 -3.90 -23.45 -9.00
C GLU A 149 -2.86 -24.29 -8.25
N LYS A 150 -3.30 -25.46 -7.78
CA LYS A 150 -2.47 -26.37 -6.99
C LYS A 150 -1.24 -26.83 -7.79
N GLY A 151 -0.07 -26.51 -7.29
CA GLY A 151 1.22 -26.96 -7.83
C GLY A 151 1.88 -25.99 -8.82
N GLU A 152 1.23 -24.87 -9.15
CA GLU A 152 1.80 -23.87 -10.05
C GLU A 152 2.68 -22.83 -9.34
N GLY A 153 2.45 -22.59 -8.04
CA GLY A 153 3.30 -21.73 -7.20
C GLY A 153 3.34 -20.26 -7.65
N MET A 154 4.49 -19.62 -7.48
CA MET A 154 4.70 -18.19 -7.76
C MET A 154 4.71 -17.89 -9.26
N LYS A 155 3.88 -16.93 -9.69
CA LYS A 155 3.78 -16.48 -11.08
C LYS A 155 4.67 -15.29 -11.39
N ALA A 156 4.79 -14.33 -10.47
CA ALA A 156 5.58 -13.13 -10.68
C ALA A 156 6.08 -12.51 -9.37
N VAL A 157 7.22 -11.83 -9.46
CA VAL A 157 7.64 -10.82 -8.49
C VAL A 157 7.85 -9.52 -9.25
N ARG A 158 7.35 -8.41 -8.73
CA ARG A 158 7.49 -7.07 -9.33
C ARG A 158 7.92 -6.07 -8.27
N PHE A 159 9.02 -5.38 -8.55
CA PHE A 159 9.37 -4.14 -7.84
C PHE A 159 8.61 -3.02 -8.51
N LEU A 160 7.88 -2.23 -7.73
CA LEU A 160 7.11 -1.11 -8.28
C LEU A 160 8.00 0.13 -8.36
N ALA A 161 7.84 0.88 -9.45
CA ALA A 161 8.51 2.15 -9.70
C ALA A 161 7.51 3.32 -9.63
N PRO A 162 7.93 4.52 -9.20
CA PRO A 162 7.10 5.72 -9.31
C PRO A 162 6.72 6.02 -10.76
N SER A 163 5.49 6.48 -10.96
CA SER A 163 5.06 7.14 -12.19
C SER A 163 5.85 8.43 -12.43
N VAL A 164 5.87 8.91 -13.67
CA VAL A 164 6.62 10.12 -14.06
C VAL A 164 6.22 11.34 -13.23
N ASP A 165 4.93 11.48 -12.92
CA ASP A 165 4.39 12.56 -12.08
C ASP A 165 4.48 12.27 -10.57
N GLY A 166 4.87 11.06 -10.17
CA GLY A 166 4.96 10.64 -8.77
C GLY A 166 3.63 10.38 -8.08
N GLY A 167 2.53 10.28 -8.84
CA GLY A 167 1.19 10.05 -8.30
C GLY A 167 0.92 8.63 -7.83
N TYR A 168 1.60 7.63 -8.41
CA TYR A 168 1.39 6.22 -8.06
C TYR A 168 2.65 5.39 -8.30
N LEU A 169 2.75 4.26 -7.60
CA LEU A 169 3.74 3.21 -7.87
C LEU A 169 3.15 2.23 -8.88
N HIS A 170 3.93 1.74 -9.83
CA HIS A 170 3.44 0.79 -10.83
C HIS A 170 4.48 -0.23 -11.28
N ALA A 171 3.99 -1.33 -11.84
CA ALA A 171 4.80 -2.29 -12.55
C ALA A 171 4.02 -2.90 -13.73
N PRO A 172 4.65 -3.05 -14.90
CA PRO A 172 4.09 -3.87 -15.97
C PRO A 172 3.85 -5.30 -15.44
N LEU A 173 2.60 -5.75 -15.56
CA LEU A 173 2.19 -7.07 -15.14
C LEU A 173 1.19 -7.57 -16.16
N MET A 174 1.57 -8.61 -16.90
CA MET A 174 0.71 -9.30 -17.83
C MET A 174 0.44 -10.67 -17.21
N LEU A 175 -0.80 -10.89 -16.78
CA LEU A 175 -1.25 -12.20 -16.32
C LEU A 175 -1.95 -12.89 -17.48
N GLN A 176 -1.74 -14.19 -17.62
CA GLN A 176 -2.42 -14.94 -18.67
C GLN A 176 -3.89 -15.06 -18.27
N ALA A 177 -4.79 -14.59 -19.13
CA ALA A 177 -6.20 -14.92 -19.00
C ALA A 177 -6.35 -16.45 -19.18
N GLY A 178 -6.70 -17.15 -18.11
CA GLY A 178 -7.15 -18.53 -18.19
C GLY A 178 -8.58 -18.61 -18.74
N ALA A 179 -9.30 -19.70 -18.44
CA ALA A 179 -10.74 -19.70 -18.61
C ALA A 179 -11.35 -18.53 -17.82
N SER A 180 -12.40 -17.91 -18.38
CA SER A 180 -13.01 -16.67 -17.90
C SER A 180 -13.06 -16.53 -16.37
N GLY A 181 -12.51 -15.42 -15.85
CA GLY A 181 -12.53 -15.11 -14.41
C GLY A 181 -11.41 -15.75 -13.60
N THR A 182 -10.19 -15.78 -14.15
CA THR A 182 -9.02 -16.32 -13.44
C THR A 182 -8.61 -15.37 -12.32
N LEU A 183 -8.49 -15.91 -11.11
CA LEU A 183 -8.05 -15.17 -9.92
C LEU A 183 -6.62 -15.58 -9.56
N TYR A 184 -5.83 -14.60 -9.12
CA TYR A 184 -4.51 -14.79 -8.55
C TYR A 184 -4.47 -14.24 -7.14
N ASP A 185 -3.89 -15.01 -6.22
CA ASP A 185 -3.48 -14.47 -4.93
C ASP A 185 -2.29 -13.55 -5.15
N ALA A 186 -2.24 -12.44 -4.42
CA ALA A 186 -1.07 -11.59 -4.42
C ALA A 186 -0.76 -11.03 -3.04
N GLU A 187 0.53 -10.93 -2.74
CA GLU A 187 1.06 -10.34 -1.54
C GLU A 187 1.77 -9.05 -1.92
N LEU A 188 1.30 -7.93 -1.37
CA LEU A 188 1.90 -6.62 -1.56
C LEU A 188 2.69 -6.24 -0.31
N TYR A 189 3.99 -6.06 -0.46
CA TYR A 189 4.88 -5.61 0.59
C TYR A 189 5.22 -4.14 0.40
N VAL A 190 4.88 -3.29 1.36
CA VAL A 190 5.13 -1.84 1.29
C VAL A 190 6.05 -1.39 2.41
N ASN A 191 7.18 -0.79 2.05
CA ASN A 191 8.02 -0.05 2.97
C ASN A 191 7.50 1.38 3.10
N PHE A 192 6.93 1.68 4.26
CA PHE A 192 6.57 3.04 4.63
C PHE A 192 7.81 3.83 5.06
N PRO A 193 7.84 5.15 4.85
CA PRO A 193 8.89 6.01 5.40
C PRO A 193 9.06 5.79 6.91
N LYS A 194 10.30 5.60 7.36
CA LYS A 194 10.68 5.34 8.77
C LYS A 194 10.23 3.97 9.32
N ALA A 195 9.59 3.12 8.53
CA ALA A 195 9.34 1.74 8.94
C ALA A 195 10.62 0.89 8.77
N VAL A 196 10.90 0.04 9.76
CA VAL A 196 12.03 -0.91 9.73
C VAL A 196 11.73 -2.12 8.84
N GLU A 197 10.45 -2.49 8.73
CA GLU A 197 10.00 -3.69 8.01
C GLU A 197 8.88 -3.32 7.05
N ALA A 198 8.81 -4.05 5.94
CA ALA A 198 7.69 -3.98 5.02
C ALA A 198 6.39 -4.43 5.70
N VAL A 199 5.29 -3.78 5.36
CA VAL A 199 3.94 -4.22 5.74
C VAL A 199 3.35 -5.01 4.59
N GLN A 200 2.86 -6.22 4.89
CA GLN A 200 2.17 -7.08 3.92
C GLN A 200 0.68 -6.73 3.84
N PHE A 201 0.15 -6.75 2.62
CA PHE A 201 -1.27 -6.66 2.30
C PHE A 201 -1.63 -7.80 1.36
N ASP A 202 -2.68 -8.54 1.66
CA ASP A 202 -3.18 -9.63 0.82
C ASP A 202 -4.21 -9.08 -0.17
N LEU A 203 -4.04 -9.46 -1.43
CA LEU A 203 -4.81 -8.98 -2.57
C LEU A 203 -5.31 -10.17 -3.40
N ILE A 204 -6.43 -9.96 -4.11
CA ILE A 204 -6.88 -10.87 -5.16
C ILE A 204 -6.89 -10.10 -6.48
N LEU A 205 -6.05 -10.54 -7.42
CA LEU A 205 -6.00 -9.97 -8.77
C LEU A 205 -6.97 -10.75 -9.66
N ASN A 206 -7.91 -10.03 -10.26
CA ASN A 206 -8.88 -10.61 -11.18
C ASN A 206 -8.46 -10.33 -12.63
N VAL A 207 -8.26 -11.39 -13.40
CA VAL A 207 -8.07 -11.34 -14.85
C VAL A 207 -9.41 -11.72 -15.48
N GLY A 208 -10.24 -10.69 -15.69
CA GLY A 208 -11.54 -10.81 -16.33
C GLY A 208 -11.42 -10.86 -17.85
N VAL A 209 -12.46 -11.42 -18.49
CA VAL A 209 -12.64 -11.32 -19.94
C VAL A 209 -13.52 -10.11 -20.19
N GLU A 210 -13.10 -9.24 -21.11
CA GLU A 210 -13.94 -8.14 -21.64
C GLU A 210 -15.31 -8.64 -22.17
#